data_AF-A0A8E7JLN2-F1
#
_entry.id   AF-A0A8E7JLN2-F1
#
_cell.length_a   1.000
_cell.length_b   1.000
_cell.length_c   1.000
_cell.angle_alpha   90.00
_cell.angle_beta   90.00
_cell.angle_gamma   90.00
#
_symmetry.space_group_name_H-M   'P 1'
#
loop_
_entity.id
_entity.type
_entity.pdbx_description
1 polymer ?
#
loop_
_entity_poly.entity_id
_entity_poly.type
_entity_poly.pdbx_seq_one_letter_code
_entity_poly.pdbx_strand_id
1 'polypeptide(L)'
;MINTVYLSLKKVFNNEVLVDCFFEKELSYLDCKHIAALSALVFVEDKINANKLKTYSDIVARLSLDDFAFALVCLYEMYEDNDIAFPIQRKKEVMLSILQALVDNNNSGFDEYRRRATHAISGAYRFDRNLVKGNGRIWPLYGVWYKDSILAL
;
A
#
# COMPACT_ATOMS: atom_id res chain seq x y z
N MET A 1 1.42 -20.42 -0.44
CA MET A 1 0.75 -19.32 -1.19
C MET A 1 1.50 -18.00 -1.10
N ILE A 2 1.88 -17.54 0.11
CA ILE A 2 2.62 -16.28 0.34
C ILE A 2 3.87 -16.15 -0.52
N ASN A 3 4.67 -17.23 -0.61
CA ASN A 3 5.89 -17.24 -1.40
C ASN A 3 5.63 -17.03 -2.91
N THR A 4 4.52 -17.53 -3.45
CA THR A 4 4.19 -17.38 -4.88
C THR A 4 3.86 -15.93 -5.23
N VAL A 5 3.03 -15.26 -4.43
CA VAL A 5 2.60 -13.87 -4.68
C VAL A 5 3.74 -12.90 -4.50
N TYR A 6 4.55 -13.09 -3.47
CA TYR A 6 5.74 -12.31 -3.25
C TYR A 6 6.74 -12.45 -4.41
N LEU A 7 6.97 -13.68 -4.90
CA LEU A 7 7.80 -13.91 -6.09
C LEU A 7 7.20 -13.29 -7.35
N SER A 8 5.88 -13.38 -7.55
CA SER A 8 5.17 -12.71 -8.64
C SER A 8 5.34 -11.19 -8.57
N LEU A 9 5.19 -10.59 -7.39
CA LEU A 9 5.40 -9.16 -7.17
C LEU A 9 6.85 -8.77 -7.46
N LYS A 10 7.84 -9.54 -7.01
CA LYS A 10 9.25 -9.27 -7.37
C LYS A 10 9.48 -9.24 -8.89
N LYS A 11 8.84 -10.15 -9.64
CA LYS A 11 8.88 -10.12 -11.11
C LYS A 11 8.24 -8.85 -11.68
N VAL A 12 7.12 -8.40 -11.11
CA VAL A 12 6.47 -7.14 -11.51
C VAL A 12 7.37 -5.92 -11.22
N PHE A 13 8.00 -5.87 -10.05
CA PHE A 13 8.96 -4.81 -9.67
C PHE A 13 10.24 -4.81 -10.50
N ASN A 14 10.62 -5.97 -11.05
CA ASN A 14 11.73 -6.12 -11.99
C ASN A 14 11.32 -5.89 -13.46
N ASN A 15 10.07 -5.50 -13.73
CA ASN A 15 9.48 -5.34 -15.07
C ASN A 15 9.49 -6.63 -15.92
N GLU A 16 9.60 -7.80 -15.29
CA GLU A 16 9.47 -9.11 -15.97
C GLU A 16 8.00 -9.41 -16.28
N VAL A 17 7.07 -8.81 -15.53
CA VAL A 17 5.61 -8.95 -15.70
C VAL A 17 4.96 -7.58 -15.59
N LEU A 18 4.02 -7.27 -16.49
CA LEU A 18 3.25 -6.04 -16.44
C LEU A 18 2.24 -6.05 -15.28
N VAL A 19 1.96 -4.88 -14.70
CA VAL A 19 0.98 -4.74 -13.61
C VAL A 19 -0.42 -5.21 -14.06
N ASP A 20 -0.83 -4.92 -15.30
CA ASP A 20 -2.08 -5.43 -15.89
C ASP A 20 -2.17 -6.95 -15.85
N CYS A 21 -1.15 -7.61 -16.39
CA CYS A 21 -1.11 -9.07 -16.44
C CYS A 21 -1.05 -9.72 -15.05
N PHE A 22 -0.49 -9.02 -14.05
CA PHE A 22 -0.49 -9.48 -12.66
C PHE A 22 -1.90 -9.46 -12.08
N PHE A 23 -2.62 -8.35 -12.19
CA PHE A 23 -3.98 -8.23 -11.64
C PHE A 23 -4.99 -9.13 -12.36
N GLU A 24 -4.87 -9.33 -13.68
CA GLU A 24 -5.72 -10.27 -14.43
C GLU A 24 -5.62 -11.72 -13.90
N LYS A 25 -4.44 -12.13 -13.44
CA LYS A 25 -4.18 -13.50 -12.95
C LYS A 25 -4.48 -13.65 -11.46
N GLU A 26 -4.03 -12.70 -10.65
CA GLU A 26 -4.02 -12.82 -9.18
C GLU A 26 -5.35 -12.40 -8.52
N LEU A 27 -6.15 -11.52 -9.14
CA LEU A 27 -7.49 -11.17 -8.61
C LEU A 27 -8.45 -12.35 -8.57
N SER A 28 -8.20 -13.39 -9.38
CA SER A 28 -9.02 -14.61 -9.37
C SER A 28 -8.82 -15.47 -8.11
N TYR A 29 -7.78 -15.20 -7.31
CA TYR A 29 -7.28 -16.15 -6.30
C TYR A 29 -6.89 -15.52 -4.94
N LEU A 30 -6.70 -14.20 -4.84
CA LEU A 30 -6.10 -13.59 -3.64
C LEU A 30 -6.83 -12.39 -3.03
N ASP A 31 -6.68 -12.27 -1.71
CA ASP A 31 -7.10 -11.11 -0.92
C ASP A 31 -6.23 -9.89 -1.27
N CYS A 32 -6.86 -8.82 -1.76
CA CYS A 32 -6.22 -7.55 -2.11
C CYS A 32 -5.40 -6.95 -0.96
N LYS A 33 -5.70 -7.29 0.31
CA LYS A 33 -4.88 -6.89 1.47
C LYS A 33 -3.52 -7.56 1.49
N HIS A 34 -3.41 -8.82 1.04
CA HIS A 34 -2.11 -9.48 0.92
C HIS A 34 -1.26 -8.84 -0.18
N ILE A 35 -1.87 -8.47 -1.31
CA ILE A 35 -1.17 -7.74 -2.38
C ILE A 35 -0.70 -6.36 -1.87
N ALA A 36 -1.55 -5.65 -1.13
CA ALA A 36 -1.22 -4.37 -0.51
C ALA A 36 0.00 -4.47 0.43
N ALA A 37 -0.01 -5.43 1.37
CA ALA A 37 1.10 -5.62 2.31
C ALA A 37 2.39 -6.07 1.60
N LEU A 38 2.32 -7.08 0.72
CA LEU A 38 3.51 -7.61 0.04
C LEU A 38 4.11 -6.62 -0.96
N SER A 39 3.30 -5.80 -1.63
CA SER A 39 3.81 -4.77 -2.54
C SER A 39 4.56 -3.67 -1.77
N ALA A 40 4.08 -3.28 -0.59
CA ALA A 40 4.82 -2.39 0.30
C ALA A 40 6.15 -3.01 0.74
N LEU A 41 6.15 -4.31 1.10
CA LEU A 41 7.36 -5.02 1.50
C LEU A 41 8.41 -5.02 0.39
N VAL A 42 8.03 -5.46 -0.81
CA VAL A 42 8.94 -5.52 -1.96
C VAL A 42 9.48 -4.13 -2.29
N PHE A 43 8.64 -3.09 -2.23
CA PHE A 43 9.08 -1.72 -2.48
C PHE A 43 10.08 -1.20 -1.44
N VAL A 44 9.94 -1.58 -0.16
CA VAL A 44 10.83 -1.18 0.93
C VAL A 44 12.17 -1.93 0.87
N GLU A 45 12.13 -3.24 0.59
CA GLU A 45 13.33 -4.08 0.46
C GLU A 45 14.21 -3.63 -0.72
N ASP A 46 13.59 -3.10 -1.77
CA ASP A 46 14.27 -2.74 -2.99
C ASP A 46 14.95 -1.36 -2.91
N LYS A 47 16.13 -1.24 -3.53
CA LYS A 47 16.76 0.07 -3.77
C LYS A 47 15.83 0.89 -4.67
N ILE A 48 15.13 1.84 -4.07
CA ILE A 48 14.12 2.65 -4.72
C ILE A 48 14.75 3.41 -5.90
N ASN A 49 14.24 3.13 -7.08
CA ASN A 49 14.48 3.89 -8.30
C ASN A 49 13.13 4.33 -8.90
N ALA A 50 13.16 5.23 -9.88
CA ALA A 50 11.94 5.78 -10.48
C ALA A 50 10.99 4.70 -11.03
N ASN A 51 11.53 3.61 -11.59
CA ASN A 51 10.72 2.51 -12.13
C ASN A 51 9.98 1.77 -11.01
N LYS A 52 10.66 1.44 -9.90
CA LYS A 52 10.03 0.73 -8.78
C LYS A 52 8.97 1.58 -8.08
N LEU A 53 9.20 2.89 -7.98
CA LEU A 53 8.18 3.82 -7.50
C LEU A 53 6.96 3.82 -8.41
N LYS A 54 7.17 3.90 -9.73
CA LYS A 54 6.07 3.82 -10.69
C LYS A 54 5.29 2.52 -10.54
N THR A 55 5.99 1.38 -10.50
CA THR A 55 5.37 0.06 -10.33
C THR A 55 4.54 -0.04 -9.05
N TYR A 56 5.09 0.42 -7.91
CA TYR A 56 4.35 0.44 -6.65
C TYR A 56 3.09 1.31 -6.75
N SER A 57 3.22 2.51 -7.32
CA SER A 57 2.09 3.43 -7.53
C SER A 57 1.00 2.83 -8.43
N ASP A 58 1.40 2.17 -9.53
CA ASP A 58 0.48 1.52 -10.47
C ASP A 58 -0.26 0.34 -9.82
N ILE A 59 0.39 -0.41 -8.91
CA ILE A 59 -0.23 -1.48 -8.13
C ILE A 59 -1.25 -0.89 -7.15
N VAL A 60 -0.83 0.10 -6.35
CA VAL A 60 -1.67 0.68 -5.29
C VAL A 60 -2.89 1.39 -5.86
N ALA A 61 -2.76 2.06 -7.01
CA ALA A 61 -3.87 2.77 -7.65
C ALA A 61 -5.01 1.87 -8.16
N ARG A 62 -4.76 0.56 -8.29
CA ARG A 62 -5.75 -0.45 -8.72
C ARG A 62 -6.51 -1.08 -7.56
N LEU A 63 -6.05 -0.87 -6.34
CA LEU A 63 -6.68 -1.42 -5.14
C LEU A 63 -8.01 -0.73 -4.86
N SER A 64 -8.89 -1.42 -4.13
CA SER A 64 -10.08 -0.80 -3.56
C SER A 64 -9.67 0.33 -2.61
N LEU A 65 -10.60 1.24 -2.30
CA LEU A 65 -10.29 2.37 -1.42
C LEU A 65 -9.79 1.94 -0.02
N ASP A 66 -10.31 0.82 0.50
CA ASP A 66 -9.91 0.25 1.78
C ASP A 66 -8.53 -0.40 1.70
N ASP A 67 -8.27 -1.20 0.66
CA ASP A 67 -6.98 -1.87 0.47
C ASP A 67 -5.86 -0.89 0.09
N PHE A 68 -6.20 0.18 -0.65
CA PHE A 68 -5.34 1.31 -0.94
C PHE A 68 -4.87 1.98 0.36
N ALA A 69 -5.81 2.32 1.23
CA ALA A 69 -5.50 2.97 2.49
C ALA A 69 -4.65 2.08 3.40
N PHE A 70 -4.95 0.78 3.39
CA PHE A 70 -4.15 -0.24 4.06
C PHE A 70 -2.72 -0.34 3.49
N ALA A 71 -2.55 -0.32 2.17
CA ALA A 71 -1.23 -0.37 1.51
C ALA A 71 -0.32 0.79 1.95
N LEU A 72 -0.90 2.00 2.07
CA LEU A 72 -0.16 3.17 2.55
C LEU A 72 0.28 3.00 4.01
N VAL A 73 -0.61 2.49 4.87
CA VAL A 73 -0.27 2.21 6.27
C VAL A 73 0.85 1.18 6.35
N CYS A 74 0.76 0.07 5.60
CA CYS A 74 1.81 -0.95 5.54
C CYS A 74 3.15 -0.35 5.11
N LEU A 75 3.15 0.52 4.11
CA LEU A 75 4.36 1.21 3.67
C LEU A 75 5.01 1.99 4.82
N TYR A 76 4.26 2.86 5.50
CA TYR A 76 4.81 3.66 6.60
C TYR A 76 5.30 2.80 7.76
N GLU A 77 4.53 1.78 8.14
CA GLU A 77 4.91 0.86 9.22
C GLU A 77 6.15 0.03 8.84
N MET A 78 6.31 -0.38 7.59
CA MET A 78 7.51 -1.11 7.15
C MET A 78 8.78 -0.27 7.17
N TYR A 79 8.71 1.01 6.80
CA TYR A 79 9.88 1.90 6.98
C TYR A 79 10.27 2.01 8.45
N GLU A 80 9.30 2.11 9.36
CA GLU A 80 9.58 2.20 10.79
C GLU A 80 10.09 0.89 11.40
N ASP A 81 9.42 -0.23 11.09
CA ASP A 81 9.77 -1.55 11.63
C ASP A 81 11.16 -2.01 11.12
N ASN A 82 11.63 -1.50 9.97
CA ASN A 82 12.97 -1.76 9.43
C ASN A 82 14.02 -0.69 9.82
N ASP A 83 13.67 0.27 10.69
CA ASP A 83 14.54 1.40 11.07
C ASP A 83 15.09 2.19 9.87
N ILE A 84 14.28 2.28 8.79
CA ILE A 84 14.61 3.02 7.58
C ILE A 84 14.01 4.42 7.70
N ALA A 85 14.87 5.44 7.65
CA ALA A 85 14.41 6.82 7.59
C ALA A 85 13.50 7.04 6.37
N PHE A 86 12.29 7.57 6.60
CA PHE A 86 11.37 7.99 5.55
C PHE A 86 11.20 9.52 5.58
N PRO A 87 12.12 10.30 4.97
CA PRO A 87 12.06 11.76 5.02
C PRO A 87 10.79 12.32 4.38
N ILE A 88 10.32 13.46 4.86
CA ILE A 88 9.09 14.10 4.36
C ILE A 88 9.12 14.35 2.85
N GLN A 89 10.28 14.67 2.28
CA GLN A 89 10.45 14.87 0.84
C GLN A 89 10.16 13.58 0.07
N ARG A 90 10.68 12.45 0.54
CA ARG A 90 10.46 11.13 -0.05
C ARG A 90 9.00 10.70 0.07
N LYS A 91 8.38 10.96 1.22
CA LYS A 91 6.94 10.72 1.42
C LYS A 91 6.11 11.49 0.39
N LYS A 92 6.44 12.76 0.13
CA LYS A 92 5.76 13.57 -0.89
C LYS A 92 5.95 13.01 -2.29
N GLU A 93 7.16 12.60 -2.67
CA GLU A 93 7.44 12.00 -3.98
C GLU A 93 6.63 10.72 -4.19
N VAL A 94 6.61 9.83 -3.20
CA VAL A 94 5.80 8.62 -3.23
C VAL A 94 4.33 8.97 -3.39
N MET A 95 3.82 9.90 -2.58
CA MET A 95 2.41 10.26 -2.64
C MET A 95 2.01 10.92 -3.96
N LEU A 96 2.83 11.80 -4.51
CA LEU A 96 2.57 12.41 -5.80
C LEU A 96 2.52 11.36 -6.92
N SER A 97 3.42 10.37 -6.90
CA SER A 97 3.41 9.29 -7.87
C SER A 97 2.14 8.43 -7.77
N ILE A 98 1.68 8.12 -6.56
CA ILE A 98 0.44 7.36 -6.33
C ILE A 98 -0.79 8.15 -6.79
N LEU A 99 -0.86 9.44 -6.47
CA LEU A 99 -1.96 10.31 -6.91
C LEU A 99 -1.99 10.45 -8.43
N GLN A 100 -0.83 10.57 -9.08
CA GLN A 100 -0.76 10.59 -10.53
C GLN A 100 -1.27 9.28 -11.13
N ALA A 101 -0.86 8.13 -10.59
CA ALA A 101 -1.35 6.83 -11.04
C ALA A 101 -2.89 6.69 -10.88
N LEU A 102 -3.48 7.24 -9.82
CA LEU A 102 -4.94 7.27 -9.66
C LEU A 102 -5.64 8.10 -10.74
N VAL A 103 -5.05 9.22 -11.16
CA VAL A 103 -5.55 10.06 -12.27
C VAL A 103 -5.44 9.30 -13.59
N ASP A 104 -4.30 8.66 -13.84
CA ASP A 104 -4.03 7.91 -15.06
C ASP A 104 -4.99 6.70 -15.22
N ASN A 105 -5.43 6.11 -14.09
CA ASN A 105 -6.43 5.04 -14.06
C ASN A 105 -7.89 5.55 -14.06
N ASN A 106 -8.13 6.86 -14.23
CA ASN A 106 -9.45 7.49 -14.26
C ASN A 106 -10.36 7.12 -13.07
N ASN A 107 -9.78 7.09 -11.85
CA ASN A 107 -10.49 6.64 -10.66
C ASN A 107 -11.60 7.63 -10.25
N SER A 108 -12.86 7.18 -10.29
CA SER A 108 -14.05 8.00 -10.01
C SER A 108 -14.16 8.48 -8.55
N GLY A 109 -13.38 7.90 -7.63
CA GLY A 109 -13.33 8.26 -6.22
C GLY A 109 -12.12 9.10 -5.81
N PHE A 110 -11.41 9.73 -6.76
CA PHE A 110 -10.10 10.36 -6.54
C PHE A 110 -10.00 11.22 -5.27
N ASP A 111 -11.02 12.03 -4.97
CA ASP A 111 -11.02 12.89 -3.79
C ASP A 111 -10.92 12.12 -2.47
N GLU A 112 -11.58 10.96 -2.37
CA GLU A 112 -11.53 10.13 -1.17
C GLU A 112 -10.21 9.38 -1.08
N TYR A 113 -9.66 8.90 -2.20
CA TYR A 113 -8.30 8.35 -2.23
C TYR A 113 -7.26 9.38 -1.79
N ARG A 114 -7.36 10.62 -2.31
CA ARG A 114 -6.50 11.74 -1.92
C ARG A 114 -6.65 12.08 -0.44
N ARG A 115 -7.86 12.04 0.12
CA ARG A 115 -8.11 12.26 1.55
C ARG A 115 -7.40 11.20 2.40
N ARG A 116 -7.57 9.91 2.08
CA ARG A 116 -6.92 8.80 2.81
C ARG A 116 -5.41 8.83 2.67
N ALA A 117 -4.89 9.17 1.49
CA ALA A 117 -3.48 9.41 1.24
C ALA A 117 -2.90 10.51 2.14
N THR A 118 -3.58 11.66 2.21
CA THR A 118 -3.17 12.82 3.03
C THR A 118 -3.15 12.46 4.51
N HIS A 119 -4.11 11.65 4.95
CA HIS A 119 -4.21 11.22 6.33
C HIS A 119 -3.17 10.13 6.70
N ALA A 120 -2.76 9.29 5.75
CA ALA A 120 -1.66 8.35 5.94
C ALA A 120 -0.30 9.08 6.06
N ILE A 121 0.00 10.01 5.14
CA ILE A 121 1.28 10.76 5.14
C ILE A 121 1.47 11.65 6.37
N SER A 122 0.39 12.22 6.91
CA SER A 122 0.44 13.03 8.12
C SER A 122 0.68 12.21 9.40
N GLY A 123 0.62 10.88 9.31
CA GLY A 123 0.66 10.00 10.48
C GLY A 123 -0.64 9.97 11.26
N ALA A 124 -1.68 10.68 10.81
CA ALA A 124 -2.95 10.78 11.51
C ALA A 124 -3.65 9.40 11.66
N TYR A 125 -3.36 8.45 10.76
CA TYR A 125 -3.84 7.07 10.82
C TYR A 125 -3.53 6.36 12.16
N ARG A 126 -2.47 6.79 12.88
CA ARG A 126 -2.12 6.23 14.19
C ARG A 126 -3.10 6.63 15.29
N PHE A 127 -3.67 7.83 15.21
CA PHE A 127 -4.68 8.28 16.16
C PHE A 127 -6.00 7.54 15.96
N ASP A 128 -6.37 7.27 14.71
CA ASP A 128 -7.54 6.43 14.38
C ASP A 128 -7.38 5.00 14.91
N ARG A 129 -6.18 4.42 14.83
CA ARG A 129 -5.88 3.10 15.39
C ARG A 129 -6.10 3.06 16.91
N ASN A 130 -5.79 4.15 17.61
CA ASN A 130 -5.95 4.27 19.06
C ASN A 130 -7.40 4.58 19.48
N LEU A 131 -8.19 5.28 18.65
CA LEU A 131 -9.61 5.55 18.91
C LEU A 131 -10.47 4.28 18.87
N VAL A 132 -10.12 3.31 18.02
CA VAL A 132 -10.84 2.02 17.91
C VAL A 132 -10.60 1.12 19.13
N LYS A 133 -9.41 1.16 19.73
CA LYS A 133 -9.11 0.43 20.98
C LYS A 133 -9.95 0.91 22.18
N GLY A 134 -10.42 2.17 22.16
CA GLY A 134 -11.17 2.76 23.27
C GLY A 134 -12.70 2.67 23.15
N ASN A 135 -13.28 2.82 21.95
CA ASN A 135 -14.70 3.18 21.83
C ASN A 135 -15.60 2.29 20.95
N GLY A 136 -15.10 1.20 20.33
CA GLY A 136 -15.90 0.09 19.78
C GLY A 136 -17.04 0.41 18.77
N ARG A 137 -17.25 1.66 18.36
CA ARG A 137 -18.42 2.11 17.57
C ARG A 137 -18.07 2.80 16.26
N ILE A 138 -16.79 3.10 16.01
CA ILE A 138 -16.33 3.74 14.77
C ILE A 138 -15.47 2.72 14.02
N TRP A 139 -15.90 2.32 12.84
CA TRP A 139 -15.07 1.51 11.94
C TRP A 139 -13.83 2.34 11.56
N PRO A 140 -12.61 1.85 11.77
CA PRO A 140 -11.41 2.57 11.37
C PRO A 140 -11.45 2.85 9.86
N LEU A 141 -11.06 4.08 9.49
CA LEU A 141 -10.85 4.50 8.09
C LEU A 141 -9.89 3.58 7.30
N TYR A 142 -9.15 2.72 8.01
CA TYR A 142 -8.11 1.82 7.51
C TYR A 142 -8.37 0.33 7.79
N GLY A 143 -9.56 -0.03 8.32
CA GLY A 143 -9.87 -1.39 8.76
C GLY A 143 -9.22 -1.79 10.10
N VAL A 144 -9.76 -2.82 10.76
CA VAL A 144 -9.19 -3.38 11.99
C VAL A 144 -8.11 -4.38 11.59
N TRP A 145 -6.88 -4.19 12.07
CA TRP A 145 -5.76 -5.08 11.80
C TRP A 145 -4.92 -5.34 13.07
N TYR A 146 -4.55 -6.60 13.27
CA TYR A 146 -3.72 -7.06 14.39
C TYR A 146 -2.27 -7.22 13.94
N LYS A 147 -1.33 -6.61 14.68
CA LYS A 147 0.11 -6.61 14.36
C LYS A 147 0.68 -8.02 14.20
N ASP A 148 0.14 -8.95 14.98
CA ASP A 148 0.51 -10.37 14.96
C ASP A 148 0.10 -11.08 13.67
N SER A 149 -0.82 -10.51 12.87
CA SER A 149 -1.21 -11.08 11.58
C SER A 149 -0.19 -10.84 10.46
N ILE A 150 0.82 -9.97 10.65
CA ILE A 150 1.97 -9.86 9.73
C ILE A 150 3.14 -10.73 10.19
N LEU A 151 3.31 -10.93 11.50
CA LEU A 151 4.41 -11.70 12.09
C LEU A 151 4.09 -13.20 12.30
N ALA A 152 2.82 -13.58 12.25
CA ALA A 152 2.40 -14.99 12.18
C ALA A 152 2.30 -15.51 10.72
N LEU A 153 2.80 -14.75 9.73
CA LEU A 153 2.87 -15.10 8.31
C LEU A 153 4.26 -15.59 7.89
#